data_AF-G5AGA3-F1
#
_entry.id   AF-G5AGA3-F1
#
_cell.length_a   1.000
_cell.length_b   1.000
_cell.length_c   1.000
_cell.angle_alpha   90.00
_cell.angle_beta   90.00
_cell.angle_gamma   90.00
#
_symmetry.space_group_name_H-M   'P 1'
#
loop_
_entity.id
_entity.type
_entity.pdbx_description
1 polymer ?
#
loop_
_entity_poly.entity_id
_entity_poly.type
_entity_poly.pdbx_seq_one_letter_code
_entity_poly.pdbx_strand_id
1 'polypeptide(L)'
;MSFRTPVFTTVDVVMRAQDALAGCPHVAEMVSEYLDSSHKWTIERAACAGYLTLLDRLGAKEAPISPRELDWALRTAADSGDLRVVKWLTAYQPDMECSTRVMDSAALRGHLNIIKWLHHYRDEGCTTAAMDSAAAYGRLEVVQWLHENRSEGCTTAAMDSAAAGGHLKTVQWLAANRKEGCTSVASHFALLNGHMHILRWLNEQNVEVQDAAGQPRSPSTRWGRRERRLSATLLEVPRHRPRRMSTGLSCRN
;
A
#
# COMPACT_ATOMS: atom_id res chain seq x y z
N MET A 1 -2.22 27.60 -15.38
CA MET A 1 -3.40 27.22 -16.18
C MET A 1 -4.37 28.39 -16.18
N SER A 2 -5.00 28.74 -17.31
CA SER A 2 -6.13 29.67 -17.30
C SER A 2 -7.39 28.86 -17.01
N PHE A 3 -7.93 28.99 -15.80
CA PHE A 3 -9.18 28.34 -15.43
C PHE A 3 -10.34 29.14 -16.02
N ARG A 4 -10.77 28.79 -17.24
CA ARG A 4 -12.04 29.29 -17.79
C ARG A 4 -13.17 28.56 -17.07
N THR A 5 -14.18 29.27 -16.59
CA THR A 5 -15.36 28.66 -15.94
C THR A 5 -16.11 27.77 -16.94
N PRO A 6 -16.13 26.43 -16.76
CA PRO A 6 -16.90 25.57 -17.65
C PRO A 6 -18.40 25.75 -17.41
N VAL A 7 -19.16 26.00 -18.48
CA VAL A 7 -20.63 26.03 -18.46
C VAL A 7 -21.16 24.66 -18.06
N PHE A 8 -22.22 24.60 -17.25
CA PHE A 8 -22.84 23.32 -16.89
C PHE A 8 -23.32 22.55 -18.12
N THR A 9 -23.06 21.25 -18.17
CA THR A 9 -23.50 20.37 -19.27
C THR A 9 -25.01 20.45 -19.50
N THR A 10 -25.80 20.59 -18.42
CA THR A 10 -27.25 20.76 -18.51
C THR A 10 -27.64 22.05 -19.23
N VAL A 11 -26.91 23.15 -18.98
CA VAL A 11 -27.13 24.43 -19.66
C VAL A 11 -26.71 24.32 -21.12
N ASP A 12 -25.56 23.71 -21.41
CA ASP A 12 -25.09 23.50 -22.79
C ASP A 12 -26.09 22.64 -23.61
N VAL A 13 -26.65 21.58 -23.02
CA VAL A 13 -27.70 20.75 -23.68
C VAL A 13 -28.95 21.57 -23.97
N VAL A 14 -29.44 22.39 -23.03
CA VAL A 14 -30.63 23.23 -23.23
C VAL A 14 -30.38 24.28 -24.31
N MET A 15 -29.19 24.90 -24.33
CA MET A 15 -28.83 25.91 -25.32
C MET A 15 -28.70 25.32 -26.73
N ARG A 16 -28.20 24.09 -26.86
CA ARG A 16 -28.13 23.38 -28.16
C ARG A 16 -29.48 22.88 -28.65
N ALA A 17 -30.40 22.56 -27.75
CA ALA A 17 -31.75 22.12 -28.11
C ALA A 17 -32.65 23.29 -28.57
N GLN A 18 -32.25 24.54 -28.31
CA GLN A 18 -33.02 25.73 -28.64
C GLN A 18 -32.26 26.61 -29.64
N ASP A 19 -32.60 26.48 -30.92
CA ASP A 19 -31.94 27.19 -32.03
C ASP A 19 -31.90 28.73 -31.84
N ALA A 20 -32.93 29.29 -31.20
CA ALA A 20 -33.01 30.72 -30.89
C ALA A 20 -31.97 31.20 -29.86
N LEU A 21 -31.45 30.30 -29.01
CA LEU A 21 -30.48 30.61 -27.95
C LEU A 21 -29.06 30.12 -28.28
N ALA A 22 -28.91 29.28 -29.31
CA ALA A 22 -27.63 28.73 -29.73
C ALA A 22 -26.58 29.80 -30.10
N GLY A 23 -27.01 31.02 -30.48
CA GLY A 23 -26.14 32.16 -30.79
C GLY A 23 -25.78 33.07 -29.59
N CYS A 24 -26.27 32.78 -28.38
CA CYS A 24 -26.20 33.69 -27.23
C CYS A 24 -25.37 33.10 -26.07
N PRO A 25 -24.02 33.08 -26.16
CA PRO A 25 -23.17 32.47 -25.13
C PRO A 25 -23.29 33.14 -23.76
N HIS A 26 -23.57 34.45 -23.73
CA HIS A 26 -23.78 35.21 -22.49
C HIS A 26 -25.01 34.74 -21.70
N VAL A 27 -26.06 34.23 -22.36
CA VAL A 27 -27.24 33.66 -21.67
C VAL A 27 -26.87 32.33 -21.03
N ALA A 28 -26.08 31.50 -21.72
CA ALA A 28 -25.56 30.24 -21.16
C ALA A 28 -24.69 30.50 -19.92
N GLU A 29 -23.82 31.51 -19.98
CA GLU A 29 -23.00 31.93 -18.84
C GLU A 29 -23.85 32.41 -17.67
N MET A 30 -24.83 33.29 -17.91
CA MET A 30 -25.72 33.81 -16.86
C MET A 30 -26.56 32.71 -16.18
N VAL A 31 -27.15 31.79 -16.96
CA VAL A 31 -27.89 30.65 -16.40
C VAL A 31 -26.96 29.72 -15.65
N SER A 32 -25.74 29.48 -16.18
CA SER A 32 -24.77 28.64 -15.50
C SER A 32 -24.20 29.27 -14.22
N GLU A 33 -24.16 30.59 -14.12
CA GLU A 33 -23.79 31.33 -12.92
C GLU A 33 -24.92 31.28 -11.88
N TYR A 34 -26.18 31.45 -12.30
CA TYR A 34 -27.34 31.33 -11.42
C TYR A 34 -27.46 29.94 -10.78
N LEU A 35 -27.21 28.88 -11.55
CA LEU A 35 -27.23 27.49 -11.06
C LEU A 35 -25.97 27.12 -10.24
N ASP A 36 -25.00 28.02 -10.11
CA ASP A 36 -23.73 27.73 -9.48
C ASP A 36 -23.80 27.69 -7.95
N SER A 37 -23.92 26.47 -7.42
CA SER A 37 -23.84 26.22 -5.98
C SER A 37 -22.41 26.12 -5.45
N SER A 38 -21.37 26.42 -6.24
CA SER A 38 -19.96 26.30 -5.84
C SER A 38 -19.63 27.11 -4.58
N HIS A 39 -20.32 28.23 -4.32
CA HIS A 39 -20.12 29.04 -3.12
C HIS A 39 -20.41 28.28 -1.81
N LYS A 40 -21.14 27.16 -1.87
CA LYS A 40 -21.40 26.27 -0.72
C LYS A 40 -20.31 25.19 -0.55
N TRP A 41 -19.38 25.08 -1.48
CA TRP A 41 -18.36 24.06 -1.54
C TRP A 41 -16.98 24.66 -1.33
N THR A 42 -16.19 24.03 -0.46
CA THR A 42 -14.75 24.30 -0.36
C THR A 42 -13.98 23.43 -1.34
N ILE A 43 -12.79 23.88 -1.76
CA ILE A 43 -11.88 23.09 -2.58
C ILE A 43 -11.57 21.75 -1.90
N GLU A 44 -11.35 21.76 -0.58
CA GLU A 44 -11.13 20.56 0.22
C GLU A 44 -12.25 19.52 0.03
N ARG A 45 -13.51 19.92 0.22
CA ARG A 45 -14.65 18.99 0.11
C ARG A 45 -14.84 18.48 -1.31
N ALA A 46 -14.64 19.33 -2.31
CA ALA A 46 -14.72 18.93 -3.71
C ALA A 46 -13.58 17.95 -4.08
N ALA A 47 -12.38 18.17 -3.57
CA ALA A 47 -11.23 17.30 -3.76
C ALA A 47 -11.40 15.95 -3.07
N CYS A 48 -11.83 15.95 -1.81
CA CYS A 48 -12.13 14.72 -1.07
C CYS A 48 -13.23 13.88 -1.73
N ALA A 49 -14.17 14.52 -2.44
CA ALA A 49 -15.22 13.84 -3.21
C ALA A 49 -14.82 13.47 -4.65
N GLY A 50 -13.67 13.93 -5.16
CA GLY A 50 -13.22 13.66 -6.53
C GLY A 50 -13.95 14.46 -7.62
N TYR A 51 -14.59 15.59 -7.28
CA TYR A 51 -15.38 16.38 -8.21
C TYR A 51 -14.53 17.38 -9.01
N LEU A 52 -13.83 16.91 -10.04
CA LEU A 52 -12.93 17.73 -10.88
C LEU A 52 -13.62 18.93 -11.54
N THR A 53 -14.82 18.77 -12.08
CA THR A 53 -15.55 19.87 -12.71
C THR A 53 -15.90 20.97 -11.72
N LEU A 54 -16.19 20.60 -10.47
CA LEU A 54 -16.43 21.55 -9.39
C LEU A 54 -15.12 22.21 -8.95
N LEU A 55 -14.02 21.46 -8.89
CA LEU A 55 -12.69 22.01 -8.63
C LEU A 55 -12.30 23.05 -9.67
N ASP A 56 -12.43 22.76 -10.97
CA ASP A 56 -12.15 23.73 -12.04
C ASP A 56 -12.94 25.03 -11.88
N ARG A 57 -14.21 24.93 -11.48
CA ARG A 57 -15.06 26.11 -11.20
C ARG A 57 -14.61 26.87 -9.95
N LEU A 58 -14.25 26.16 -8.88
CA LEU A 58 -13.75 26.78 -7.64
C LEU A 58 -12.40 27.45 -7.87
N GLY A 59 -11.51 26.83 -8.65
CA GLY A 59 -10.22 27.40 -9.02
C GLY A 59 -10.34 28.61 -9.94
N ALA A 60 -11.30 28.61 -10.87
CA ALA A 60 -11.60 29.79 -11.70
C ALA A 60 -12.10 31.00 -10.89
N LYS A 61 -12.66 30.76 -9.70
CA LYS A 61 -13.09 31.81 -8.76
C LYS A 61 -12.03 32.17 -7.72
N GLU A 62 -10.83 31.61 -7.83
CA GLU A 62 -9.72 31.80 -6.89
C GLU A 62 -10.15 31.56 -5.43
N ALA A 63 -10.96 30.51 -5.21
CA ALA A 63 -11.44 30.18 -3.87
C ALA A 63 -10.24 29.93 -2.93
N PRO A 64 -10.22 30.53 -1.73
CA PRO A 64 -9.10 30.40 -0.82
C PRO A 64 -9.00 28.95 -0.32
N ILE A 65 -7.76 28.48 -0.14
CA ILE A 65 -7.46 27.21 0.52
C ILE A 65 -6.33 27.44 1.52
N SER A 66 -6.54 27.00 2.76
CA SER A 66 -5.47 27.04 3.76
C SER A 66 -4.44 25.92 3.50
N PRO A 67 -3.18 26.07 3.93
CA PRO A 67 -2.16 25.02 3.78
C PRO A 67 -2.59 23.68 4.39
N ARG A 68 -3.32 23.73 5.51
CA ARG A 68 -3.82 22.53 6.20
C ARG A 68 -4.90 21.81 5.38
N GLU A 69 -5.81 22.57 4.76
CA GLU A 69 -6.84 22.01 3.90
C GLU A 69 -6.25 21.43 2.62
N LEU A 70 -5.22 22.08 2.05
CA LEU A 70 -4.49 21.56 0.89
C LEU A 70 -3.79 20.24 1.22
N ASP A 71 -3.04 20.17 2.32
CA ASP A 71 -2.40 18.93 2.78
C ASP A 71 -3.41 17.80 2.99
N TRP A 72 -4.52 18.10 3.67
CA TRP A 72 -5.58 17.13 3.90
C TRP A 72 -6.22 16.63 2.59
N ALA A 73 -6.54 17.55 1.68
CA ALA A 73 -7.11 17.23 0.38
C ALA A 73 -6.15 16.39 -0.48
N LEU A 74 -4.86 16.72 -0.49
CA LEU A 74 -3.82 15.96 -1.18
C LEU A 74 -3.66 14.56 -0.60
N ARG A 75 -3.60 14.43 0.72
CA ARG A 75 -3.50 13.12 1.39
C ARG A 75 -4.73 12.26 1.12
N THR A 76 -5.93 12.87 1.14
CA THR A 76 -7.18 12.15 0.85
C THR A 76 -7.25 11.72 -0.61
N ALA A 77 -6.83 12.58 -1.55
CA ALA A 77 -6.74 12.23 -2.97
C ALA A 77 -5.68 11.13 -3.23
N ALA A 78 -4.57 11.19 -2.51
CA ALA A 78 -3.54 10.17 -2.54
C ALA A 78 -4.03 8.84 -1.96
N ASP A 79 -4.81 8.85 -0.88
CA ASP A 79 -5.43 7.65 -0.28
C ASP A 79 -6.51 7.03 -1.19
N SER A 80 -7.32 7.87 -1.85
CA SER A 80 -8.37 7.41 -2.77
C SER A 80 -7.84 6.96 -4.14
N GLY A 81 -6.61 7.32 -4.48
CA GLY A 81 -5.99 6.97 -5.77
C GLY A 81 -6.35 7.91 -6.91
N ASP A 82 -6.96 9.08 -6.63
CA ASP A 82 -7.34 10.04 -7.67
C ASP A 82 -6.17 10.97 -8.05
N LEU A 83 -5.32 10.48 -8.95
CA LEU A 83 -4.20 11.23 -9.51
C LEU A 83 -4.65 12.55 -10.19
N ARG A 84 -5.89 12.64 -10.67
CA ARG A 84 -6.38 13.85 -11.34
C ARG A 84 -6.53 14.98 -10.33
N VAL A 85 -7.08 14.67 -9.16
CA VAL A 85 -7.21 15.63 -8.06
C VAL A 85 -5.84 16.01 -7.51
N VAL A 86 -4.91 15.06 -7.37
CA VAL A 86 -3.53 15.37 -6.95
C VAL A 86 -2.85 16.36 -7.91
N LYS A 87 -2.94 16.12 -9.22
CA LYS A 87 -2.44 17.03 -10.25
C LYS A 87 -3.12 18.38 -10.21
N TRP A 88 -4.43 18.40 -9.96
CA TRP A 88 -5.20 19.64 -9.88
C TRP A 88 -4.77 20.49 -8.69
N LEU A 89 -4.70 19.91 -7.49
CA LEU A 89 -4.34 20.60 -6.25
C LEU A 89 -2.90 21.15 -6.30
N THR A 90 -1.96 20.36 -6.81
CA THR A 90 -0.56 20.79 -6.99
C THR A 90 -0.39 21.85 -8.07
N ALA A 91 -1.20 21.84 -9.12
CA ALA A 91 -1.21 22.91 -10.13
C ALA A 91 -1.89 24.19 -9.64
N TYR A 92 -2.84 24.08 -8.70
CA TYR A 92 -3.54 25.21 -8.11
C TYR A 92 -2.65 26.01 -7.14
N GLN A 93 -1.79 25.33 -6.38
CA GLN A 93 -0.84 25.94 -5.44
C GLN A 93 0.56 25.30 -5.62
N PRO A 94 1.34 25.69 -6.65
CA PRO A 94 2.60 25.05 -6.99
C PRO A 94 3.72 25.32 -5.98
N ASP A 95 3.66 26.47 -5.30
CA ASP A 95 4.67 26.96 -4.36
C ASP A 95 4.50 26.40 -2.93
N MET A 96 3.41 25.67 -2.67
CA MET A 96 3.12 25.11 -1.35
C MET A 96 3.83 23.78 -1.17
N GLU A 97 4.62 23.66 -0.10
CA GLU A 97 5.26 22.40 0.31
C GLU A 97 4.19 21.38 0.73
N CYS A 98 4.28 20.17 0.18
CA CYS A 98 3.42 19.06 0.53
C CYS A 98 4.03 18.25 1.69
N SER A 99 3.19 17.67 2.55
CA SER A 99 3.72 16.75 3.57
C SER A 99 4.23 15.45 2.92
N THR A 100 5.31 14.89 3.46
CA THR A 100 5.79 13.52 3.16
C THR A 100 4.70 12.46 3.34
N ARG A 101 3.69 12.77 4.19
CA ARG A 101 2.53 11.91 4.45
C ARG A 101 1.67 11.66 3.20
N VAL A 102 1.74 12.51 2.17
CA VAL A 102 1.00 12.30 0.92
C VAL A 102 1.51 11.04 0.22
N MET A 103 2.83 10.88 0.10
CA MET A 103 3.43 9.68 -0.50
C MET A 103 3.26 8.46 0.42
N ASP A 104 3.35 8.63 1.74
CA ASP A 104 3.09 7.55 2.70
C ASP A 104 1.64 7.01 2.56
N SER A 105 0.65 7.91 2.42
CA SER A 105 -0.76 7.54 2.19
C SER A 105 -0.98 6.83 0.86
N ALA A 106 -0.33 7.29 -0.22
CA ALA A 106 -0.38 6.58 -1.51
C ALA A 106 0.23 5.18 -1.40
N ALA A 107 1.34 5.04 -0.66
CA ALA A 107 2.03 3.77 -0.46
C ALA A 107 1.22 2.75 0.34
N LEU A 108 0.59 3.20 1.43
CA LEU A 108 -0.35 2.42 2.23
C LEU A 108 -1.44 1.74 1.37
N ARG A 109 -1.99 2.49 0.42
CA ARG A 109 -3.10 2.03 -0.43
C ARG A 109 -2.66 1.31 -1.71
N GLY A 110 -1.38 1.37 -2.05
CA GLY A 110 -0.83 0.71 -3.23
C GLY A 110 -0.92 1.54 -4.51
N HIS A 111 -1.13 2.85 -4.42
CA HIS A 111 -1.32 3.73 -5.57
C HIS A 111 0.01 4.13 -6.23
N LEU A 112 0.65 3.15 -6.88
CA LEU A 112 1.97 3.30 -7.48
C LEU A 112 2.04 4.42 -8.53
N ASN A 113 0.95 4.69 -9.25
CA ASN A 113 0.84 5.79 -10.21
C ASN A 113 1.03 7.16 -9.54
N ILE A 114 0.46 7.36 -8.35
CA ILE A 114 0.61 8.60 -7.57
C ILE A 114 2.02 8.69 -7.00
N ILE A 115 2.56 7.59 -6.48
CA ILE A 115 3.94 7.57 -5.93
C ILE A 115 4.96 7.96 -7.01
N LYS A 116 4.87 7.36 -8.19
CA LYS A 116 5.74 7.69 -9.33
C LYS A 116 5.59 9.16 -9.75
N TRP A 117 4.36 9.67 -9.75
CA TRP A 117 4.10 11.06 -10.10
C TRP A 117 4.69 12.02 -9.05
N LEU A 118 4.45 11.77 -7.76
CA LEU A 118 5.02 12.56 -6.68
C LEU A 118 6.55 12.53 -6.74
N HIS A 119 7.15 11.36 -6.87
CA HIS A 119 8.62 11.24 -6.96
C HIS A 119 9.26 12.01 -8.12
N HIS A 120 8.58 12.13 -9.26
CA HIS A 120 9.15 12.81 -10.42
C HIS A 120 8.97 14.33 -10.40
N TYR A 121 7.90 14.82 -9.77
CA TYR A 121 7.54 16.24 -9.82
C TYR A 121 7.70 16.97 -8.48
N ARG A 122 7.96 16.24 -7.39
CA ARG A 122 8.03 16.74 -5.99
C ARG A 122 9.27 16.19 -5.29
N ASP A 123 9.88 17.01 -4.45
CA ASP A 123 11.17 16.72 -3.79
C ASP A 123 11.02 16.33 -2.32
N GLU A 124 9.84 16.52 -1.72
CA GLU A 124 9.56 16.31 -0.30
C GLU A 124 9.78 14.84 0.10
N GLY A 125 9.49 13.90 -0.80
CA GLY A 125 9.75 12.47 -0.62
C GLY A 125 8.74 11.76 0.28
N CYS A 126 9.22 10.73 0.99
CA CYS A 126 8.43 9.93 1.92
C CYS A 126 9.19 9.67 3.22
N THR A 127 8.58 8.93 4.13
CA THR A 127 9.26 8.43 5.32
C THR A 127 9.38 6.90 5.27
N THR A 128 10.04 6.29 6.26
CA THR A 128 10.05 4.82 6.41
C THR A 128 8.62 4.25 6.51
N ALA A 129 7.66 5.07 6.94
CA ALA A 129 6.26 4.69 7.01
C ALA A 129 5.67 4.31 5.64
N ALA A 130 6.18 4.84 4.51
CA ALA A 130 5.71 4.44 3.19
C ALA A 130 5.96 2.95 2.92
N MET A 131 7.20 2.48 3.13
CA MET A 131 7.54 1.07 2.91
C MET A 131 6.94 0.16 3.98
N ASP A 132 6.95 0.59 5.25
CA ASP A 132 6.35 -0.16 6.35
C ASP A 132 4.84 -0.37 6.13
N SER A 133 4.13 0.69 5.73
CA SER A 133 2.70 0.65 5.43
C SER A 133 2.39 -0.15 4.17
N ALA A 134 3.14 0.04 3.10
CA ALA A 134 2.99 -0.75 1.88
C ALA A 134 3.15 -2.25 2.19
N ALA A 135 4.13 -2.60 3.04
CA ALA A 135 4.34 -3.98 3.46
C ALA A 135 3.21 -4.53 4.31
N ALA A 136 2.70 -3.75 5.27
CA ALA A 136 1.58 -4.10 6.13
C ALA A 136 0.29 -4.46 5.37
N TYR A 137 0.07 -3.84 4.20
CA TYR A 137 -1.09 -4.10 3.33
C TYR A 137 -0.75 -4.98 2.12
N GLY A 138 0.46 -5.57 2.08
CA GLY A 138 0.84 -6.53 1.05
C GLY A 138 1.05 -5.91 -0.34
N ARG A 139 1.33 -4.61 -0.41
CA ARG A 139 1.56 -3.84 -1.65
C ARG A 139 2.97 -4.08 -2.18
N LEU A 140 3.26 -5.31 -2.59
CA LEU A 140 4.61 -5.73 -2.99
C LEU A 140 5.20 -4.87 -4.11
N GLU A 141 4.42 -4.47 -5.12
CA GLU A 141 4.92 -3.63 -6.22
C GLU A 141 5.38 -2.25 -5.72
N VAL A 142 4.70 -1.69 -4.72
CA VAL A 142 5.09 -0.43 -4.10
C VAL A 142 6.35 -0.61 -3.27
N VAL A 143 6.45 -1.69 -2.49
CA VAL A 143 7.65 -1.99 -1.68
C VAL A 143 8.89 -2.12 -2.58
N GLN A 144 8.78 -2.86 -3.69
CA GLN A 144 9.84 -3.02 -4.68
C GLN A 144 10.24 -1.67 -5.28
N TRP A 145 9.26 -0.90 -5.73
CA TRP A 145 9.52 0.39 -6.35
C TRP A 145 10.17 1.38 -5.37
N LEU A 146 9.68 1.46 -4.13
CA LEU A 146 10.28 2.31 -3.09
C LEU A 146 11.71 1.87 -2.79
N HIS A 147 11.99 0.58 -2.72
CA HIS A 147 13.34 0.09 -2.48
C HIS A 147 14.33 0.46 -3.59
N GLU A 148 13.90 0.40 -4.84
CA GLU A 148 14.76 0.69 -6.00
C GLU A 148 14.98 2.20 -6.22
N ASN A 149 14.00 3.03 -5.85
CA ASN A 149 13.98 4.46 -6.23
C ASN A 149 14.13 5.42 -5.05
N ARG A 150 14.09 4.94 -3.81
CA ARG A 150 14.15 5.75 -2.58
C ARG A 150 15.15 5.19 -1.58
N SER A 151 15.73 6.07 -0.75
CA SER A 151 16.81 5.72 0.19
C SER A 151 16.35 5.62 1.64
N GLU A 152 15.13 6.05 1.94
CA GLU A 152 14.55 6.08 3.30
C GLU A 152 14.47 4.68 3.91
N GLY A 153 14.20 3.67 3.09
CA GLY A 153 14.14 2.27 3.52
C GLY A 153 12.89 1.92 4.33
N CYS A 154 13.03 0.92 5.20
CA CYS A 154 11.97 0.44 6.09
C CYS A 154 12.51 0.24 7.50
N THR A 155 11.62 -0.10 8.42
CA THR A 155 11.96 -0.59 9.75
C THR A 155 11.59 -2.07 9.90
N THR A 156 11.85 -2.66 11.06
CA THR A 156 11.35 -4.01 11.38
C THR A 156 9.82 -4.12 11.31
N ALA A 157 9.11 -2.99 11.43
CA ALA A 157 7.67 -2.93 11.31
C ALA A 157 7.16 -3.37 9.93
N ALA A 158 7.94 -3.22 8.86
CA ALA A 158 7.56 -3.70 7.52
C ALA A 158 7.34 -5.21 7.52
N MET A 159 8.31 -5.99 8.01
CA MET A 159 8.23 -7.44 8.01
C MET A 159 7.26 -7.95 9.08
N ASP A 160 7.27 -7.32 10.27
CA ASP A 160 6.34 -7.66 11.35
C ASP A 160 4.88 -7.47 10.93
N SER A 161 4.56 -6.33 10.30
CA SER A 161 3.20 -6.03 9.85
C SER A 161 2.81 -6.84 8.62
N ALA A 162 3.74 -7.11 7.70
CA ALA A 162 3.48 -8.00 6.57
C ALA A 162 3.18 -9.44 7.03
N ALA A 163 3.88 -9.91 8.08
CA ALA A 163 3.61 -11.19 8.71
C ALA A 163 2.25 -11.20 9.42
N ALA A 164 1.92 -10.13 10.15
CA ALA A 164 0.61 -9.95 10.79
C ALA A 164 -0.54 -9.91 9.77
N GLY A 165 -0.33 -9.32 8.58
CA GLY A 165 -1.32 -9.23 7.49
C GLY A 165 -1.39 -10.46 6.58
N GLY A 166 -0.55 -11.49 6.81
CA GLY A 166 -0.62 -12.71 6.01
C GLY A 166 0.12 -12.66 4.67
N HIS A 167 0.89 -11.59 4.43
CA HIS A 167 1.50 -11.26 3.14
C HIS A 167 2.84 -11.96 2.90
N LEU A 168 2.81 -13.29 2.74
CA LEU A 168 4.02 -14.12 2.62
C LEU A 168 4.99 -13.68 1.52
N LYS A 169 4.49 -13.29 0.33
CA LYS A 169 5.37 -12.83 -0.77
C LYS A 169 6.15 -11.57 -0.38
N THR A 170 5.50 -10.66 0.33
CA THR A 170 6.13 -9.43 0.84
C THR A 170 7.17 -9.75 1.90
N VAL A 171 6.85 -10.64 2.84
CA VAL A 171 7.80 -11.11 3.87
C VAL A 171 9.04 -11.75 3.23
N GLN A 172 8.85 -12.65 2.27
CA GLN A 172 9.93 -13.30 1.53
C GLN A 172 10.81 -12.29 0.80
N TRP A 173 10.19 -11.33 0.12
CA TRP A 173 10.91 -10.31 -0.61
C TRP A 173 11.70 -9.39 0.33
N LEU A 174 11.09 -8.94 1.43
CA LEU A 174 11.76 -8.11 2.44
C LEU A 174 12.96 -8.86 3.05
N ALA A 175 12.82 -10.13 3.37
CA ALA A 175 13.91 -10.91 3.96
C ALA A 175 15.08 -11.15 2.99
N ALA A 176 14.81 -11.21 1.69
CA ALA A 176 15.85 -11.38 0.68
C ALA A 176 16.58 -10.06 0.34
N ASN A 177 15.92 -8.91 0.45
CA ASN A 177 16.42 -7.63 -0.07
C ASN A 177 16.73 -6.58 1.02
N ARG A 178 16.29 -6.79 2.26
CA ARG A 178 16.46 -5.86 3.39
C ARG A 178 17.17 -6.55 4.55
N LYS A 179 17.83 -5.75 5.40
CA LYS A 179 18.68 -6.23 6.51
C LYS A 179 18.04 -6.03 7.88
N GLU A 180 16.96 -5.27 7.95
CA GLU A 180 16.24 -4.92 9.16
C GLU A 180 15.63 -6.15 9.83
N GLY A 181 15.16 -7.13 9.04
CA GLY A 181 14.60 -8.39 9.54
C GLY A 181 13.22 -8.21 10.19
N CYS A 182 12.89 -9.11 11.11
CA CYS A 182 11.65 -9.10 11.90
C CYS A 182 11.94 -9.26 13.39
N THR A 183 11.00 -8.82 14.22
CA THR A 183 11.01 -9.06 15.66
C THR A 183 10.12 -10.26 16.03
N SER A 184 10.05 -10.58 17.33
CA SER A 184 9.17 -11.64 17.83
C SER A 184 7.68 -11.35 17.57
N VAL A 185 7.36 -10.08 17.30
CA VAL A 185 6.04 -9.58 16.97
C VAL A 185 5.51 -10.21 15.67
N ALA A 186 6.35 -10.40 14.64
CA ALA A 186 5.98 -11.08 13.40
C ALA A 186 5.35 -12.45 13.66
N SER A 187 6.04 -13.28 14.45
CA SER A 187 5.59 -14.62 14.78
C SER A 187 4.35 -14.60 15.67
N HIS A 188 4.31 -13.69 16.66
CA HIS A 188 3.16 -13.59 17.56
C HIS A 188 1.87 -13.23 16.82
N PHE A 189 1.89 -12.18 15.98
CA PHE A 189 0.68 -11.77 15.25
C PHE A 189 0.35 -12.68 14.08
N ALA A 190 1.33 -13.28 13.39
CA ALA A 190 1.06 -14.31 12.40
C ALA A 190 0.30 -15.51 13.01
N LEU A 191 0.62 -15.88 14.26
CA LEU A 191 -0.11 -16.92 14.98
C LEU A 191 -1.54 -16.48 15.34
N LEU A 192 -1.69 -15.30 15.95
CA LEU A 192 -2.99 -14.78 16.38
C LEU A 192 -3.97 -14.62 15.21
N ASN A 193 -3.48 -14.20 14.04
CA ASN A 193 -4.29 -14.01 12.83
C ASN A 193 -4.41 -15.28 11.98
N GLY A 194 -3.87 -16.43 12.44
CA GLY A 194 -4.01 -17.72 11.76
C GLY A 194 -3.15 -17.88 10.50
N HIS A 195 -2.12 -17.07 10.30
CA HIS A 195 -1.22 -17.09 9.15
C HIS A 195 -0.11 -18.14 9.29
N MET A 196 -0.52 -19.40 9.37
CA MET A 196 0.37 -20.56 9.59
C MET A 196 1.45 -20.73 8.51
N HIS A 197 1.17 -20.31 7.28
CA HIS A 197 2.12 -20.35 6.16
C HIS A 197 3.33 -19.45 6.38
N ILE A 198 3.16 -18.30 7.05
CA ILE A 198 4.28 -17.41 7.40
C ILE A 198 5.08 -17.98 8.55
N LEU A 199 4.44 -18.56 9.57
CA LEU A 199 5.15 -19.21 10.68
C LEU A 199 6.00 -20.38 10.20
N ARG A 200 5.46 -21.21 9.30
CA ARG A 200 6.22 -22.30 8.69
C ARG A 200 7.44 -21.76 7.97
N TRP A 201 7.26 -20.72 7.15
CA TRP A 201 8.35 -20.09 6.43
C TRP A 201 9.41 -19.47 7.37
N LEU A 202 9.00 -18.75 8.42
CA LEU A 202 9.90 -18.17 9.42
C LEU A 202 10.72 -19.24 10.15
N ASN A 203 10.10 -20.37 10.51
CA ASN A 203 10.75 -21.50 11.17
C ASN A 203 11.74 -22.23 10.24
N GLU A 204 11.41 -22.38 8.97
CA GLU A 204 12.27 -23.01 7.96
C GLU A 204 13.53 -22.18 7.64
N GLN A 205 13.39 -20.85 7.59
CA GLN A 205 14.49 -19.95 7.20
C GLN A 205 15.40 -19.54 8.36
N ASN A 206 15.06 -19.89 9.62
CA ASN A 206 15.81 -19.50 10.82
C ASN A 206 16.13 -17.99 10.84
N VAL A 207 15.16 -17.16 10.44
CA VAL A 207 15.32 -15.69 10.39
C VAL A 207 15.70 -15.20 11.77
N GLU A 208 16.77 -14.43 11.89
CA GLU A 208 17.22 -13.87 13.17
C GLU A 208 16.14 -12.94 13.72
N VAL A 209 15.42 -13.44 14.72
CA VAL A 209 14.43 -12.65 15.45
C VAL A 209 15.17 -11.66 16.32
N GLN A 210 15.03 -10.37 16.02
CA GLN A 210 15.54 -9.33 16.90
C GLN A 210 14.64 -9.23 18.14
N ASP A 211 15.26 -9.11 19.31
CA ASP A 211 14.55 -8.77 20.54
C ASP A 211 13.95 -7.36 20.45
N ALA A 212 12.93 -7.06 21.27
CA ALA A 212 12.35 -5.71 21.36
C ALA A 212 13.37 -4.61 21.72
N ALA A 213 14.59 -4.98 22.11
CA ALA A 213 15.74 -4.12 22.39
C ALA A 213 16.85 -4.13 21.31
N GLY A 214 16.62 -4.77 20.15
CA GLY A 214 17.56 -4.76 19.01
C GLY A 214 18.79 -5.67 19.14
N GLN A 215 18.79 -6.61 20.09
CA GLN A 215 19.87 -7.61 20.22
C GLN A 215 19.48 -8.94 19.54
N PRO A 216 20.42 -9.62 18.84
CA PRO A 216 20.17 -10.93 18.28
C PRO A 216 20.05 -11.98 19.40
N ARG A 217 18.95 -12.74 19.43
CA ARG A 217 18.82 -13.86 20.37
C ARG A 217 19.82 -14.95 20.02
N SER A 218 20.59 -15.39 21.04
CA SER A 218 21.34 -16.65 20.94
C SER A 218 20.39 -17.83 20.61
N PRO A 219 20.85 -18.83 19.83
CA PRO A 219 19.98 -19.89 19.29
C PRO A 219 19.48 -20.80 20.42
N SER A 220 18.36 -20.42 21.03
CA SER A 220 17.81 -21.04 22.22
C SER A 220 16.41 -21.56 21.98
N THR A 221 16.24 -22.41 20.96
CA THR A 221 15.13 -23.36 20.99
C THR A 221 15.56 -24.76 20.56
N ARG A 222 15.41 -25.67 21.51
CA ARG A 222 15.61 -27.13 21.42
C ARG A 222 14.82 -27.80 20.29
N TRP A 223 13.77 -27.12 19.80
CA TRP A 223 12.83 -27.57 18.77
C TRP A 223 13.51 -27.83 17.41
N GLY A 224 14.41 -26.95 16.97
CA GLY A 224 15.08 -27.09 15.67
C GLY A 224 16.05 -28.28 15.55
N ARG A 225 16.48 -28.92 16.65
CA ARG A 225 17.34 -30.12 16.58
C ARG A 225 16.56 -31.42 16.42
N ARG A 226 15.28 -31.45 16.82
CA ARG A 226 14.47 -32.68 16.83
C ARG A 226 13.89 -33.00 15.45
N GLU A 227 13.43 -31.98 14.73
CA GLU A 227 12.89 -32.15 13.37
C GLU A 227 13.97 -32.48 12.35
N ARG A 228 15.17 -31.86 12.44
CA ARG A 228 16.33 -32.22 11.61
C ARG A 228 16.74 -33.69 11.73
N ARG A 229 16.49 -34.30 12.90
CA ARG A 229 16.74 -35.73 13.12
C ARG A 229 15.64 -36.58 12.48
N LEU A 230 14.38 -36.16 12.53
CA LEU A 230 13.24 -36.91 11.98
C LEU A 230 13.22 -36.91 10.44
N SER A 231 13.63 -35.81 9.79
CA SER A 231 13.72 -35.73 8.32
C SER A 231 14.84 -36.61 7.74
N ALA A 232 15.93 -36.82 8.49
CA ALA A 232 17.04 -37.68 8.06
C ALA A 232 16.71 -39.19 8.20
N THR A 233 15.91 -39.58 9.20
CA THR A 233 15.58 -40.99 9.45
C THR A 233 14.46 -41.53 8.55
N LEU A 234 13.65 -40.67 7.93
CA LEU A 234 12.51 -41.08 7.08
C LEU A 234 12.91 -41.50 5.65
N LEU A 235 14.19 -41.38 5.27
CA LEU A 235 14.70 -41.77 3.94
C LEU A 235 15.28 -43.20 3.87
N GLU A 236 15.42 -43.90 5.00
CA GLU A 236 15.87 -45.29 5.01
C GLU A 236 14.70 -46.25 5.18
N VAL A 237 14.12 -46.70 4.05
CA VAL A 237 13.17 -47.81 4.02
C VAL A 237 13.92 -49.11 4.40
N PRO A 238 13.54 -49.83 5.48
CA PRO A 238 14.23 -51.06 5.85
C PRO A 238 13.99 -52.16 4.82
N ARG A 239 15.06 -52.69 4.21
CA ARG A 239 14.97 -53.90 3.36
C ARG A 239 14.62 -55.11 4.24
N HIS A 240 13.39 -55.60 4.14
CA HIS A 240 12.95 -56.84 4.77
C HIS A 240 13.79 -58.03 4.26
N ARG A 241 14.55 -58.68 5.16
CA ARG A 241 15.06 -60.05 4.94
C ARG A 241 14.03 -61.06 5.47
N PRO A 242 13.67 -62.11 4.71
CA PRO A 242 12.75 -63.14 5.21
C PRO A 242 13.41 -64.00 6.29
N ARG A 243 12.68 -64.28 7.37
CA ARG A 243 13.08 -65.13 8.49
C ARG A 243 13.06 -66.61 8.09
N ARG A 244 14.15 -67.34 8.32
CA ARG A 244 14.16 -68.82 8.34
C ARG A 244 13.35 -69.31 9.53
N MET A 245 12.30 -70.10 9.28
CA MET A 245 11.63 -70.87 10.32
C MET A 245 12.40 -72.17 10.58
N SER A 246 12.85 -72.34 11.81
CA SER A 246 13.34 -73.61 12.34
C SER A 246 12.21 -74.29 13.12
N THR A 247 11.65 -75.36 12.57
CA THR A 247 10.82 -76.31 13.32
C THR A 247 11.49 -77.67 13.25
N GLY A 248 12.17 -78.04 14.33
CA GLY A 248 12.51 -79.43 14.61
C GLY A 248 11.40 -80.03 15.46
N LEU A 249 10.82 -81.14 15.02
CA LEU A 249 10.20 -82.17 15.86
C LEU A 249 10.25 -83.50 15.11
N SER A 250 10.78 -84.50 15.82
CA SER A 250 11.20 -85.84 15.40
C SER A 250 10.06 -86.86 15.55
N CYS A 251 10.02 -87.90 14.71
CA CYS A 251 9.61 -89.29 15.01
C CYS A 251 9.94 -90.17 13.77
N ARG A 252 10.96 -91.04 13.81
CA ARG A 252 10.99 -92.46 14.25
C ARG A 252 10.31 -93.45 13.29
N ASN A 253 11.15 -94.39 12.83
CA ASN A 253 10.97 -95.64 12.06
C ASN A 253 10.51 -95.53 10.61
#